data_AF-A0A9X3WR88-F1
#
_entry.id   AF-A0A9X3WR88-F1
#
_cell.length_a   1.000
_cell.length_b   1.000
_cell.length_c   1.000
_cell.angle_alpha   90.00
_cell.angle_beta   90.00
_cell.angle_gamma   90.00
#
_symmetry.space_group_name_H-M   'P 1'
#
loop_
_entity.id
_entity.type
_entity.pdbx_description
1 polymer ?
#
loop_
_entity_poly.entity_id
_entity_poly.type
_entity_poly.pdbx_seq_one_letter_code
_entity_poly.pdbx_strand_id
1 'polypeptide(L)'
;MNQLIKANRVDFNNEEIINRLGKLEPTVNFSVKRLVYYPYYFFEYGLDKKSFIFPSNGLVACTIDLISGSGSLIDSEPVFEKFIVSKMDIIEDLVDTEKAEKEAQHFIFRTISLKMKIFKMPNINLTRQELFYRPYWIVQGNDKKGTFTLAVDGKSGKYHSL
;
A
#
# COMPACT_ATOMS: atom_id res chain seq x y z
N MET A 1 -6.40 14.66 18.49
CA MET A 1 -5.62 13.67 19.26
C MET A 1 -4.58 13.08 18.31
N ASN A 2 -3.34 12.94 18.77
CA ASN A 2 -2.26 12.37 17.96
C ASN A 2 -2.12 10.87 18.26
N GLN A 3 -1.65 10.11 17.27
CA GLN A 3 -1.44 8.67 17.37
C GLN A 3 -0.07 8.30 16.78
N LEU A 4 0.61 7.35 17.44
CA LEU A 4 1.83 6.75 16.93
C LEU A 4 1.46 5.65 15.94
N ILE A 5 1.93 5.75 14.69
CA ILE A 5 1.67 4.76 13.63
C ILE A 5 2.99 4.26 13.02
N LYS A 6 2.94 3.12 12.34
CA LYS A 6 3.99 2.66 11.43
C LYS A 6 3.61 3.04 10.00
N ALA A 7 4.47 3.72 9.27
CA ALA A 7 4.17 4.11 7.89
C ALA A 7 5.38 3.98 6.98
N ASN A 8 5.15 3.96 5.68
CA ASN A 8 6.24 4.24 4.76
C ASN A 8 6.70 5.69 4.90
N ARG A 9 7.99 5.92 4.72
CA ARG A 9 8.55 7.27 4.64
C ARG A 9 7.92 8.04 3.48
N VAL A 10 7.68 9.32 3.71
CA VAL A 10 7.28 10.27 2.67
C VAL A 10 8.54 10.72 1.93
N ASP A 11 8.66 10.35 0.66
CA ASP A 11 9.82 10.66 -0.18
C ASP A 11 9.59 11.91 -1.06
N PHE A 12 8.34 12.41 -1.14
CA PHE A 12 7.98 13.60 -1.91
C PHE A 12 7.31 14.65 -1.02
N ASN A 13 7.82 15.87 -1.07
CA ASN A 13 7.23 17.02 -0.36
C ASN A 13 6.21 17.79 -1.22
N ASN A 14 5.55 18.78 -0.60
CA ASN A 14 4.51 19.58 -1.25
C ASN A 14 4.96 20.29 -2.52
N GLU A 15 6.14 20.91 -2.47
CA GLU A 15 6.67 21.69 -3.59
C GLU A 15 7.03 20.78 -4.76
N GLU A 16 7.66 19.64 -4.48
CA GLU A 16 8.00 18.64 -5.49
C GLU A 16 6.75 18.11 -6.21
N ILE A 17 5.67 17.87 -5.48
CA ILE A 17 4.40 17.39 -6.04
C ILE A 17 3.76 18.43 -6.92
N ILE A 18 3.63 19.67 -6.43
CA ILE A 18 3.04 20.77 -7.20
C ILE A 18 3.86 21.03 -8.47
N ASN A 19 5.19 21.06 -8.35
CA ASN A 19 6.08 21.27 -9.49
C ASN A 19 5.97 20.14 -10.51
N ARG A 20 5.87 18.88 -10.08
CA ARG A 20 5.73 17.73 -10.98
C ARG A 20 4.39 17.76 -11.70
N LEU A 21 3.29 18.00 -10.99
CA LEU A 21 1.96 18.07 -11.58
C LEU A 21 1.80 19.28 -12.52
N GLY A 22 2.31 20.45 -12.13
CA GLY A 22 2.28 21.65 -12.96
C GLY A 22 3.11 21.52 -14.25
N LYS A 23 4.19 20.73 -14.25
CA LYS A 23 4.92 20.39 -15.48
C LYS A 23 4.11 19.49 -16.43
N LEU A 24 3.28 18.61 -15.88
CA LEU A 24 2.43 17.70 -16.67
C LEU A 24 1.22 18.44 -17.23
N GLU A 25 0.59 19.29 -16.43
CA GLU A 25 -0.62 20.02 -16.78
C GLU A 25 -0.46 21.53 -16.49
N PRO A 26 0.24 22.30 -17.36
CA PRO A 26 0.58 23.70 -17.11
C PRO A 26 -0.61 24.65 -17.02
N THR A 27 -1.79 24.21 -17.47
CA THR A 27 -3.02 25.01 -17.44
C THR A 27 -3.83 24.83 -16.15
N VAL A 28 -3.37 23.95 -15.26
CA VAL A 28 -4.04 23.60 -14.01
C VAL A 28 -3.28 24.17 -12.83
N ASN A 29 -4.00 24.82 -11.91
CA ASN A 29 -3.45 25.28 -10.66
C ASN A 29 -3.59 24.19 -9.60
N PHE A 30 -2.46 23.65 -9.13
CA PHE A 30 -2.42 22.61 -8.11
C PHE A 30 -2.14 23.17 -6.71
N SER A 31 -2.80 22.63 -5.70
CA SER A 31 -2.49 22.89 -4.30
C SER A 31 -2.63 21.64 -3.44
N VAL A 32 -1.65 21.38 -2.58
CA VAL A 32 -1.73 20.30 -1.58
C VAL A 32 -2.67 20.74 -0.47
N LYS A 33 -3.65 19.89 -0.14
CA LYS A 33 -4.61 20.15 0.94
C LYS A 33 -4.20 19.49 2.25
N ARG A 34 -3.77 18.23 2.18
CA ARG A 34 -3.35 17.46 3.35
C ARG A 34 -2.55 16.22 2.96
N LEU A 35 -1.81 15.69 3.93
CA LEU A 35 -1.24 14.36 3.91
C LEU A 35 -2.20 13.42 4.65
N VAL A 36 -2.53 12.27 4.07
CA VAL A 36 -3.29 11.22 4.74
C VAL A 36 -2.53 9.90 4.78
N TYR A 37 -2.84 9.08 5.76
CA TYR A 37 -2.23 7.79 6.03
C TYR A 37 -3.25 6.69 5.78
N TYR A 38 -3.06 5.97 4.68
CA TYR A 38 -3.99 4.95 4.19
C TYR A 38 -3.58 3.56 4.70
N PRO A 39 -4.50 2.79 5.31
CA PRO A 39 -4.16 1.57 6.04
C PRO A 39 -3.96 0.35 5.13
N TYR A 40 -2.92 -0.43 5.45
CA TYR A 40 -2.61 -1.71 4.82
C TYR A 40 -2.12 -2.71 5.87
N TYR A 41 -2.45 -3.99 5.69
CA TYR A 41 -1.68 -5.07 6.32
C TYR A 41 -0.61 -5.57 5.37
N PHE A 42 0.60 -5.77 5.89
CA PHE A 42 1.65 -6.57 5.29
C PHE A 42 1.58 -7.99 5.87
N PHE A 43 1.54 -8.99 4.99
CA PHE A 43 1.64 -10.40 5.35
C PHE A 43 2.80 -11.05 4.60
N GLU A 44 3.60 -11.82 5.31
CA GLU A 44 4.68 -12.64 4.75
C GLU A 44 4.46 -14.09 5.13
N TYR A 45 4.62 -14.97 4.16
CA TYR A 45 4.50 -16.40 4.33
C TYR A 45 5.78 -17.10 3.91
N GLY A 46 6.23 -18.03 4.74
CA GLY A 46 7.28 -18.98 4.41
C GLY A 46 6.72 -20.22 3.72
N LEU A 47 7.41 -20.66 2.66
CA LEU A 47 7.15 -21.91 1.95
C LEU A 47 8.02 -23.03 2.52
N ASP A 48 7.42 -24.16 2.88
CA ASP A 48 8.16 -25.30 3.40
C ASP A 48 9.13 -25.88 2.34
N LYS A 49 10.42 -25.98 2.71
CA LYS A 49 11.55 -26.45 1.88
C LYS A 49 11.41 -27.86 1.28
N LYS A 50 10.42 -28.65 1.65
CA LYS A 50 10.25 -30.02 1.12
C LYS A 50 9.78 -30.05 -0.34
N SER A 51 9.50 -28.91 -0.96
CA SER A 51 9.26 -28.85 -2.40
C SER A 51 10.58 -28.63 -3.14
N PHE A 52 11.03 -29.64 -3.87
CA PHE A 52 12.26 -29.71 -4.68
C PHE A 52 12.39 -28.62 -5.77
N ILE A 53 11.43 -27.69 -5.83
CA ILE A 53 11.24 -26.66 -6.86
C ILE A 53 11.76 -25.28 -6.40
N PHE A 54 12.04 -25.08 -5.10
CA PHE A 54 12.48 -23.78 -4.57
C PHE A 54 13.91 -23.82 -3.99
N PRO A 55 14.92 -23.28 -4.71
CA PRO A 55 16.31 -23.26 -4.24
C PRO A 55 16.61 -22.18 -3.18
N SER A 56 15.63 -21.32 -2.85
CA SER A 56 15.74 -20.30 -1.80
C SER A 56 14.63 -20.51 -0.77
N ASN A 57 14.84 -20.06 0.47
CA ASN A 57 13.89 -20.12 1.59
C ASN A 57 12.61 -19.32 1.22
N GLY A 58 11.75 -19.86 0.37
CA GLY A 58 10.76 -19.10 -0.40
C GLY A 58 9.81 -18.31 0.48
N LEU A 59 10.12 -17.03 0.68
CA LEU A 59 9.19 -16.08 1.29
C LEU A 59 8.32 -15.51 0.16
N VAL A 60 7.04 -15.41 0.43
CA VAL A 60 6.10 -14.68 -0.42
C VAL A 60 5.37 -13.68 0.45
N ALA A 61 5.29 -12.44 -0.01
CA ALA A 61 4.64 -11.38 0.73
C ALA A 61 3.54 -10.72 -0.09
N CYS A 62 2.50 -10.27 0.60
CA CYS A 62 1.45 -9.45 0.03
C CYS A 62 1.06 -8.32 0.98
N THR A 63 0.45 -7.29 0.40
CA THR A 63 -0.34 -6.32 1.13
C THR A 63 -1.83 -6.55 0.94
N ILE A 64 -2.60 -6.32 1.99
CA ILE A 64 -4.06 -6.19 1.92
C ILE A 64 -4.44 -4.74 2.23
N ASP A 65 -5.16 -4.12 1.31
CA ASP A 65 -5.82 -2.83 1.48
C ASP A 65 -6.95 -2.96 2.53
N LEU A 66 -6.91 -2.18 3.62
CA LEU A 66 -7.91 -2.28 4.70
C LEU A 66 -9.19 -1.48 4.45
N ILE A 67 -9.33 -0.88 3.27
CA ILE A 67 -10.56 -0.24 2.80
C ILE A 67 -11.27 -1.16 1.81
N SER A 68 -10.56 -1.65 0.79
CA SER A 68 -11.17 -2.48 -0.27
C SER A 68 -11.06 -3.98 -0.03
N GLY A 69 -10.13 -4.44 0.81
CA GLY A 69 -9.76 -5.85 0.97
C GLY A 69 -8.89 -6.40 -0.16
N SER A 70 -8.45 -5.55 -1.10
CA SER A 70 -7.69 -5.99 -2.26
C SER A 70 -6.26 -6.40 -1.90
N GLY A 71 -5.85 -7.57 -2.39
CA GLY A 71 -4.49 -8.07 -2.26
C GLY A 71 -3.55 -7.59 -3.36
N SER A 72 -2.28 -7.38 -3.03
CA SER A 72 -1.21 -7.10 -3.99
C SER A 72 0.08 -7.79 -3.57
N LEU A 73 0.81 -8.36 -4.53
CA LEU A 73 2.15 -8.91 -4.27
C LEU A 73 3.13 -7.78 -3.97
N ILE A 74 4.14 -8.10 -3.16
CA ILE A 74 5.25 -7.20 -2.91
C ILE A 74 6.55 -7.86 -3.36
N ASP A 75 7.31 -7.14 -4.17
CA ASP A 75 8.57 -7.62 -4.74
C ASP A 75 9.79 -7.35 -3.84
N SER A 76 9.66 -6.44 -2.86
CA SER A 76 10.74 -6.03 -1.95
C SER A 76 10.24 -5.82 -0.53
N GLU A 77 11.00 -6.26 0.47
CA GLU A 77 10.64 -6.05 1.87
C GLU A 77 10.41 -4.55 2.17
N PRO A 78 9.24 -4.17 2.71
CA PRO A 78 8.94 -2.79 3.00
C PRO A 78 9.64 -2.34 4.29
N VAL A 79 10.20 -1.13 4.26
CA VAL A 79 10.69 -0.43 5.45
C VAL A 79 9.56 0.43 6.00
N PHE A 80 9.30 0.26 7.31
CA PHE A 80 8.32 1.04 8.05
C PHE A 80 9.01 1.85 9.14
N GLU A 81 8.66 3.13 9.22
CA GLU A 81 9.13 4.07 10.24
C GLU A 81 7.96 4.45 11.15
N LYS A 82 8.27 4.90 12.38
CA LYS A 82 7.25 5.33 13.34
C LYS A 82 7.01 6.83 13.22
N PHE A 83 5.75 7.24 13.09
CA PHE A 83 5.36 8.64 12.98
C PHE A 83 4.28 8.98 14.00
N ILE A 84 4.34 10.20 14.56
CA ILE A 84 3.25 10.76 15.35
C ILE A 84 2.40 11.62 14.41
N VAL A 85 1.15 11.25 14.22
CA VAL A 85 0.24 11.90 13.26
C VAL A 85 -1.09 12.26 13.92
N SER A 86 -1.81 13.22 13.35
CA SER A 86 -3.18 13.51 13.79
C SER A 86 -4.10 12.35 13.42
N LYS A 87 -5.00 11.96 14.33
CA LYS A 87 -6.03 10.95 14.03
C LYS A 87 -6.92 11.34 12.84
N MET A 88 -7.08 12.64 12.56
CA MET A 88 -7.85 13.13 11.41
C MET A 88 -7.17 12.90 10.05
N ASP A 89 -5.86 12.62 10.07
CA ASP A 89 -5.08 12.34 8.87
C ASP A 89 -4.96 10.83 8.62
N ILE A 90 -5.49 9.98 9.50
CA ILE A 90 -5.55 8.53 9.33
C ILE A 90 -6.88 8.17 8.69
N ILE A 91 -6.84 7.39 7.60
CA ILE A 91 -8.06 6.82 7.01
C ILE A 91 -8.49 5.63 7.86
N GLU A 92 -9.78 5.56 8.18
CA GLU A 92 -10.36 4.52 9.03
C GLU A 92 -10.44 3.18 8.30
N ASP A 93 -10.02 2.11 8.98
CA ASP A 93 -10.06 0.74 8.47
C ASP A 93 -11.52 0.29 8.30
N LEU A 94 -11.86 -0.29 7.14
CA LEU A 94 -13.18 -0.90 6.88
C LEU A 94 -13.15 -2.43 6.91
N VAL A 95 -11.95 -3.00 6.84
CA VAL A 95 -11.69 -4.44 6.88
C VAL A 95 -11.00 -4.76 8.19
N ASP A 96 -11.63 -5.62 8.99
CA ASP A 96 -11.01 -6.11 10.22
C ASP A 96 -9.81 -7.04 9.94
N THR A 97 -9.00 -7.24 10.98
CA THR A 97 -7.78 -8.04 10.90
C THR A 97 -8.03 -9.48 10.47
N GLU A 98 -9.09 -10.12 10.96
CA GLU A 98 -9.38 -11.54 10.67
C GLU A 98 -9.75 -11.71 9.19
N LYS A 99 -10.55 -10.80 8.65
CA LYS A 99 -10.90 -10.76 7.24
C LYS A 99 -9.66 -10.47 6.38
N ALA A 100 -8.81 -9.53 6.78
CA ALA A 100 -7.59 -9.23 6.05
C ALA A 100 -6.63 -10.44 5.98
N GLU A 101 -6.49 -11.20 7.07
CA GLU A 101 -5.66 -12.42 7.09
C GLU A 101 -6.22 -13.50 6.15
N LYS A 102 -7.54 -13.72 6.15
CA LYS A 102 -8.20 -14.66 5.21
C LYS A 102 -7.99 -14.25 3.77
N GLU A 103 -8.15 -12.96 3.44
CA GLU A 103 -7.91 -12.45 2.09
C GLU A 103 -6.44 -12.57 1.68
N ALA A 104 -5.49 -12.34 2.59
CA ALA A 104 -4.07 -12.54 2.34
C ALA A 104 -3.75 -13.99 1.98
N GLN A 105 -4.27 -14.94 2.75
CA GLN A 105 -4.07 -16.36 2.49
C GLN A 105 -4.67 -16.78 1.14
N HIS A 106 -5.90 -16.35 0.84
CA HIS A 106 -6.55 -16.63 -0.44
C HIS A 106 -5.79 -16.01 -1.63
N PHE A 107 -5.35 -14.77 -1.48
CA PHE A 107 -4.59 -14.06 -2.50
C PHE A 107 -3.27 -14.77 -2.83
N ILE A 108 -2.49 -15.15 -1.80
CA ILE A 108 -1.23 -15.88 -1.96
C ILE A 108 -1.48 -17.25 -2.58
N PHE A 109 -2.47 -18.00 -2.10
CA PHE A 109 -2.83 -19.31 -2.63
C PHE A 109 -3.12 -19.24 -4.14
N ARG A 110 -3.99 -18.31 -4.54
CA ARG A 110 -4.35 -18.11 -5.94
C ARG A 110 -3.13 -17.72 -6.77
N THR A 111 -2.30 -16.83 -6.24
CA THR A 111 -1.12 -16.32 -6.94
C THR A 111 -0.06 -17.40 -7.18
N ILE A 112 0.25 -18.20 -6.17
CA ILE A 112 1.17 -19.33 -6.29
C ILE A 112 0.62 -20.36 -7.29
N SER A 113 -0.65 -20.73 -7.16
CA SER A 113 -1.30 -21.72 -8.04
C SER A 113 -1.21 -21.30 -9.51
N LEU A 114 -1.49 -20.02 -9.81
CA LEU A 114 -1.41 -19.49 -11.17
C LEU A 114 0.02 -19.39 -11.70
N LYS A 115 0.95 -18.82 -10.91
CA LYS A 115 2.33 -18.58 -11.36
C LYS A 115 3.13 -19.86 -11.54
N MET A 116 2.88 -20.87 -10.70
CA MET A 116 3.69 -22.08 -10.68
C MET A 116 3.08 -23.26 -11.43
N LYS A 117 1.83 -23.17 -11.88
CA LYS A 117 1.11 -24.28 -12.55
C LYS A 117 1.16 -25.58 -11.72
N ILE A 118 1.17 -25.46 -10.39
CA ILE A 118 1.28 -26.60 -9.49
C ILE A 118 -0.08 -27.25 -9.27
N PHE A 119 -0.11 -28.58 -9.29
CA PHE A 119 -1.29 -29.38 -8.97
C PHE A 119 -1.50 -29.55 -7.46
N LYS A 120 -0.45 -29.36 -6.65
CA LYS A 120 -0.48 -29.49 -5.18
C LYS A 120 0.17 -28.28 -4.53
N MET A 121 -0.59 -27.61 -3.67
CA MET A 121 -0.13 -26.42 -2.96
C MET A 121 0.95 -26.79 -1.93
N PRO A 122 2.07 -26.03 -1.86
CA PRO A 122 3.00 -26.15 -0.75
C PRO A 122 2.35 -25.67 0.55
N ASN A 123 2.78 -26.23 1.67
CA ASN A 123 2.44 -25.65 2.97
C ASN A 123 3.02 -24.24 3.06
N ILE A 124 2.16 -23.29 3.44
CA ILE A 124 2.54 -21.90 3.73
C ILE A 124 2.30 -21.64 5.21
N ASN A 125 3.25 -20.95 5.84
CA ASN A 125 3.15 -20.56 7.24
C ASN A 125 3.34 -19.04 7.33
N LEU A 126 2.45 -18.35 8.04
CA LEU A 126 2.57 -16.91 8.28
C LEU A 126 3.82 -16.64 9.14
N THR A 127 4.77 -15.88 8.62
CA THR A 127 6.03 -15.54 9.31
C THR A 127 6.03 -14.11 9.83
N ARG A 128 5.29 -13.20 9.18
CA ARG A 128 5.17 -11.81 9.62
C ARG A 128 3.82 -11.24 9.25
N GLN A 129 3.25 -10.47 10.17
CA GLN A 129 2.05 -9.67 9.99
C GLN A 129 2.28 -8.30 10.60
N GLU A 130 2.00 -7.25 9.84
CA GLU A 130 2.24 -5.88 10.30
C GLU A 130 1.25 -4.89 9.70
N LEU A 131 0.54 -4.16 10.57
CA LEU A 131 -0.26 -3.00 10.15
C LEU A 131 0.70 -1.84 9.85
N PHE A 132 0.53 -1.24 8.68
CA PHE A 132 1.25 -0.03 8.31
C PHE A 132 0.35 0.90 7.50
N TYR A 133 0.80 2.14 7.38
CA TYR A 133 0.10 3.15 6.60
C TYR A 133 0.95 3.62 5.43
N ARG A 134 0.33 3.77 4.27
CA ARG A 134 0.94 4.39 3.10
C ARG A 134 0.56 5.86 3.04
N PRO A 135 1.53 6.79 2.96
CA PRO A 135 1.24 8.21 2.88
C PRO A 135 0.69 8.59 1.50
N TYR A 136 -0.37 9.39 1.46
CA TYR A 136 -0.92 9.97 0.25
C TYR A 136 -1.16 11.47 0.43
N TRP A 137 -0.67 12.26 -0.52
CA TRP A 137 -1.00 13.67 -0.61
C TRP A 137 -2.32 13.85 -1.33
N ILE A 138 -3.25 14.55 -0.68
CA ILE A 138 -4.50 14.98 -1.29
C ILE A 138 -4.25 16.32 -1.95
N VAL A 139 -4.32 16.34 -3.27
CA VAL A 139 -4.03 17.52 -4.10
C VAL A 139 -5.31 17.96 -4.79
N GLN A 140 -5.59 19.25 -4.75
CA GLN A 140 -6.66 19.86 -5.52
C GLN A 140 -6.08 20.47 -6.78
N GLY A 141 -6.63 20.10 -7.94
CA GLY A 141 -6.41 20.77 -9.21
C GLY A 141 -7.60 21.68 -9.53
N ASN A 142 -7.32 22.85 -10.08
CA ASN A 142 -8.34 23.78 -10.56
C ASN A 142 -8.03 24.19 -12.00
N ASP A 143 -8.96 23.92 -12.90
CA ASP A 143 -8.88 24.23 -14.33
C ASP A 143 -10.12 24.98 -14.82
N LYS A 144 -10.25 25.19 -16.13
CA LYS A 144 -11.41 25.88 -16.72
C LYS A 144 -12.73 25.10 -16.59
N LYS A 145 -12.67 23.79 -16.38
CA LYS A 145 -13.83 22.89 -16.26
C LYS A 145 -14.27 22.73 -14.81
N GLY A 146 -13.40 23.04 -13.86
CA GLY A 146 -13.72 23.16 -12.45
C GLY A 146 -12.62 22.62 -11.55
N THR A 147 -13.02 22.22 -10.36
CA THR A 147 -12.12 21.69 -9.33
C THR A 147 -12.19 20.17 -9.29
N PHE A 148 -11.03 19.53 -9.21
CA PHE A 148 -10.90 18.08 -9.05
C PHE A 148 -9.87 17.73 -7.98
N THR A 149 -9.90 16.49 -7.50
CA THR A 149 -9.00 16.01 -6.45
C THR A 149 -8.20 14.82 -6.93
N LEU A 150 -6.91 14.81 -6.60
CA LEU A 150 -5.98 13.72 -6.86
C LEU A 150 -5.45 13.18 -5.53
N ALA A 151 -5.24 11.87 -5.46
CA ALA A 151 -4.39 11.26 -4.45
C ALA A 151 -3.02 10.98 -5.08
N VAL A 152 -1.96 11.47 -4.47
CA VAL A 152 -0.57 11.27 -4.90
C VAL A 152 0.16 10.43 -3.87
N ASP A 153 0.66 9.26 -4.24
CA ASP A 153 1.41 8.38 -3.36
C ASP A 153 2.70 9.07 -2.88
N GLY A 154 2.82 9.25 -1.57
CA GLY A 154 3.96 9.91 -0.94
C GLY A 154 5.28 9.16 -1.08
N LYS A 155 5.26 7.87 -1.48
CA LYS A 155 6.46 7.07 -1.73
C LYS A 155 6.93 7.08 -3.19
N SER A 156 6.01 7.02 -4.17
CA SER A 156 6.38 6.93 -5.59
C SER A 156 6.08 8.21 -6.41
N GLY A 157 5.29 9.12 -5.86
CA GLY A 157 4.77 10.29 -6.56
C GLY A 157 3.81 9.97 -7.70
N LYS A 158 3.37 8.71 -7.85
CA LYS A 158 2.29 8.33 -8.76
C LYS A 158 0.97 8.88 -8.24
N TYR A 159 0.08 9.29 -9.14
CA TYR A 159 -1.20 9.89 -8.77
C TYR A 159 -2.38 9.19 -9.43
N HIS A 160 -3.53 9.30 -8.78
CA HIS A 160 -4.82 8.80 -9.25
C HIS A 160 -5.89 9.86 -8.97
N SER A 161 -6.89 9.97 -9.86
CA SER A 161 -8.09 10.76 -9.60
C SER A 161 -8.93 10.09 -8.51
N LEU A 162 -9.49 10.89 -7.60
CA LEU A 162 -10.45 10.45 -6.58
C LEU A 162 -11.89 10.60 -7.05
#